data_AF-G8LR80-F1
#
_entry.id   AF-G8LR80-F1
#
_cell.length_a   1.000
_cell.length_b   1.000
_cell.length_c   1.000
_cell.angle_alpha   90.00
_cell.angle_beta   90.00
_cell.angle_gamma   90.00
#
_symmetry.space_group_name_H-M   'P 1'
#
loop_
_entity.id
_entity.type
_entity.pdbx_description
1 polymer ?
#
loop_
_entity_poly.entity_id
_entity_poly.type
_entity_poly.pdbx_seq_one_letter_code
_entity_poly.pdbx_strand_id
1 'polypeptide(L)'
;MLYFDIDTLFRYYNSLIKDKTITSSRIFKYSKLLKMVKKYENICSIKPVGFSIEKRIIFKFQWGEGDFKIFIWSQMHGDETTGTKSMFDIFHFFSKEKNHDLVRFLRNKLTILFIPMLNPDGSEKFKRRNSVNIDLNRDAIRLQSPEIKILFYEIKKTNPHILFNLHDQKSIYNIGDKYFNPSILSFLSPSVEGDKKITYKRKKSMGLISSIEKKMRGILPSIGSIGRYSDKIYPTATGDNFQKLGYPSILFEAGWLPKDNQKEIIRKYNTFSILLGFYLLSTNKINIEKEYKSYFFIPENKKNLFDKIYRKFQIKKGKYQFLVDIGMRTIEKFDPIRKNINLISKIVDIGDLSNFFAYEDIIFNEKNFYIKRKKKVKIFQKLEINTYLMFFKFIF
;
A
#
# COMPACT_ATOMS: atom_id res chain seq x y z
N MET A 1 33.01 -2.68 -4.84
CA MET A 1 32.40 -3.74 -3.99
C MET A 1 30.88 -3.52 -3.99
N LEU A 2 30.11 -4.43 -4.61
CA LEU A 2 28.69 -4.28 -4.96
C LEU A 2 27.71 -4.51 -3.79
N TYR A 3 27.86 -3.78 -2.69
CA TYR A 3 26.91 -3.87 -1.58
C TYR A 3 25.82 -2.81 -1.71
N PHE A 4 24.57 -3.26 -1.57
CA PHE A 4 23.44 -2.37 -1.32
C PHE A 4 23.59 -1.86 0.13
N ASP A 5 24.24 -0.71 0.28
CA ASP A 5 24.33 0.01 1.55
C ASP A 5 22.99 0.69 1.85
N ILE A 6 22.12 -0.07 2.51
CA ILE A 6 20.75 0.37 2.81
C ILE A 6 20.75 1.59 3.74
N ASP A 7 21.67 1.66 4.70
CA ASP A 7 21.72 2.74 5.68
C ASP A 7 22.10 4.06 5.04
N THR A 8 23.16 4.07 4.21
CA THR A 8 23.58 5.26 3.46
C THR A 8 22.49 5.71 2.49
N LEU A 9 21.97 4.81 1.67
CA LEU A 9 20.91 5.16 0.73
C LEU A 9 19.67 5.68 1.46
N PHE A 10 19.27 5.05 2.58
CA PHE A 10 18.12 5.47 3.37
C PHE A 10 18.31 6.86 3.98
N ARG A 11 19.52 7.18 4.47
CA ARG A 11 19.87 8.50 4.99
C ARG A 11 19.77 9.58 3.90
N TYR A 12 20.27 9.29 2.70
CA TYR A 12 20.29 10.23 1.57
C TYR A 12 19.09 10.13 0.63
N TYR A 13 18.01 9.46 1.05
CA TYR A 13 16.80 9.30 0.23
C TYR A 13 16.29 10.61 -0.38
N ASN A 14 16.21 11.68 0.42
CA ASN A 14 15.64 12.95 -0.05
C ASN A 14 16.51 13.67 -1.10
N SER A 15 17.81 13.40 -1.17
CA SER A 15 18.74 14.04 -2.11
C SER A 15 19.04 13.16 -3.33
N LEU A 16 19.11 11.84 -3.15
CA LEU A 16 19.52 10.88 -4.17
C LEU A 16 18.35 10.19 -4.88
N ILE A 17 17.29 9.83 -4.16
CA ILE A 17 16.26 8.91 -4.66
C ILE A 17 14.91 9.60 -4.86
N LYS A 18 14.48 10.43 -3.92
CA LYS A 18 13.14 11.03 -3.95
C LYS A 18 12.97 11.99 -5.12
N ASP A 19 11.95 11.77 -5.94
CA ASP A 19 11.52 12.74 -6.94
C ASP A 19 10.73 13.87 -6.28
N LYS A 20 11.41 14.98 -6.00
CA LYS A 20 10.82 16.19 -5.41
C LYS A 20 9.75 16.85 -6.29
N THR A 21 9.69 16.53 -7.58
CA THR A 21 8.65 17.06 -8.47
C THR A 21 7.28 16.41 -8.19
N ILE A 22 7.25 15.24 -7.56
CA ILE A 22 6.02 14.58 -7.13
C ILE A 22 5.64 15.12 -5.75
N THR A 23 4.61 15.97 -5.75
CA THR A 23 4.07 16.63 -4.55
C THR A 23 3.69 15.63 -3.47
N SER A 24 3.64 16.11 -2.22
CA SER A 24 3.20 15.32 -1.07
C SER A 24 1.72 14.92 -1.12
N SER A 25 0.90 15.44 -2.03
CA SER A 25 -0.53 15.06 -2.16
C SER A 25 -0.72 13.54 -2.25
N ARG A 26 -1.64 12.98 -1.46
CA ARG A 26 -2.10 11.57 -1.57
C ARG A 26 -2.66 11.20 -2.95
N ILE A 27 -3.01 12.17 -3.80
CA ILE A 27 -3.58 11.91 -5.12
C ILE A 27 -2.48 11.90 -6.17
N PHE A 28 -2.47 10.86 -7.02
CA PHE A 28 -1.63 10.77 -8.20
C PHE A 28 -2.51 10.53 -9.44
N LYS A 29 -2.83 11.61 -10.14
CA LYS A 29 -3.76 11.62 -11.29
C LYS A 29 -3.10 11.24 -12.60
N TYR A 30 -3.93 10.93 -13.60
CA TYR A 30 -3.47 10.61 -14.95
C TYR A 30 -2.67 11.76 -15.60
N SER A 31 -3.06 13.01 -15.37
CA SER A 31 -2.29 14.17 -15.85
C SER A 31 -0.87 14.25 -15.27
N LYS A 32 -0.67 13.77 -14.04
CA LYS A 32 0.67 13.66 -13.43
C LYS A 32 1.47 12.53 -14.06
N LEU A 33 0.83 11.39 -14.35
CA LEU A 33 1.44 10.30 -15.10
C LEU A 33 1.96 10.78 -16.47
N LEU A 34 1.16 11.55 -17.23
CA LEU A 34 1.59 12.08 -18.53
C LEU A 34 2.84 12.98 -18.43
N LYS A 35 2.97 13.75 -17.34
CA LYS A 35 4.19 14.53 -17.08
C LYS A 35 5.40 13.62 -16.82
N MET A 36 5.19 12.50 -16.10
CA MET A 36 6.26 11.53 -15.86
C MET A 36 6.64 10.76 -17.12
N VAL A 37 5.68 10.43 -17.99
CA VAL A 37 5.96 9.82 -19.31
C VAL A 37 6.95 10.69 -20.08
N LYS A 38 6.65 11.99 -20.26
CA LYS A 38 7.56 12.93 -20.92
C LYS A 38 8.91 13.03 -20.22
N LYS A 39 8.92 13.10 -18.89
CA LYS A 39 10.16 13.23 -18.10
C LYS A 39 11.13 12.07 -18.30
N TYR A 40 10.63 10.84 -18.50
CA TYR A 40 11.45 9.63 -18.52
C TYR A 40 11.55 8.95 -19.89
N GLU A 41 11.02 9.55 -20.96
CA GLU A 41 11.03 8.97 -22.32
C GLU A 41 12.44 8.72 -22.89
N ASN A 42 13.42 9.53 -22.47
CA ASN A 42 14.83 9.39 -22.86
C ASN A 42 15.65 8.52 -21.88
N ILE A 43 15.02 7.99 -20.82
CA ILE A 43 15.68 7.21 -19.77
C ILE A 43 15.32 5.73 -19.86
N CYS A 44 14.11 5.42 -20.33
CA CYS A 44 13.58 4.07 -20.41
C CYS A 44 12.64 3.96 -21.61
N SER A 45 12.39 2.75 -22.10
CA SER A 45 11.41 2.58 -23.17
C SER A 45 10.01 2.71 -22.59
N ILE A 46 9.21 3.63 -23.11
CA ILE A 46 7.81 3.82 -22.71
C ILE A 46 6.91 3.50 -23.89
N LYS A 47 5.95 2.59 -23.70
CA LYS A 47 5.01 2.18 -24.76
C LYS A 47 3.57 2.26 -24.27
N PRO A 48 2.64 2.81 -25.06
CA PRO A 48 1.21 2.59 -24.83
C PRO A 48 0.91 1.10 -25.04
N VAL A 49 0.17 0.49 -24.11
CA VAL A 49 -0.19 -0.95 -24.15
C VAL A 49 -1.69 -1.20 -24.23
N GLY A 50 -2.48 -0.14 -24.30
CA GLY A 50 -3.94 -0.20 -24.46
C GLY A 50 -4.62 0.99 -23.79
N PHE A 51 -5.94 0.89 -23.66
CA PHE A 51 -6.78 1.95 -23.11
C PHE A 51 -7.66 1.41 -21.97
N SER A 52 -7.95 2.27 -20.99
CA SER A 52 -9.04 2.06 -20.04
C SER A 52 -10.41 2.25 -20.69
N ILE A 53 -11.48 2.01 -19.93
CA ILE A 53 -12.86 2.19 -20.39
C ILE A 53 -13.13 3.64 -20.81
N GLU A 54 -12.67 4.64 -20.05
CA GLU A 54 -12.77 6.06 -20.41
C GLU A 54 -11.66 6.51 -21.38
N LYS A 55 -11.06 5.58 -22.14
CA LYS A 55 -10.09 5.84 -23.21
C LYS A 55 -8.80 6.54 -22.76
N ARG A 56 -8.36 6.33 -21.51
CA ARG A 56 -7.03 6.77 -21.05
C ARG A 56 -6.00 5.70 -21.39
N ILE A 57 -4.85 6.12 -21.93
CA ILE A 57 -3.77 5.20 -22.32
C ILE A 57 -3.16 4.59 -21.06
N ILE A 58 -2.94 3.27 -21.08
CA ILE A 58 -2.11 2.58 -20.09
C ILE A 58 -0.70 2.48 -20.67
N PHE A 59 0.30 2.92 -19.90
CA PHE A 59 1.70 2.92 -20.32
C PHE A 59 2.47 1.82 -19.62
N LYS A 60 3.31 1.12 -20.39
CA LYS A 60 4.35 0.23 -19.88
C LYS A 60 5.72 0.88 -20.05
N PHE A 61 6.50 0.89 -18.99
CA PHE A 61 7.87 1.38 -18.97
C PHE A 61 8.80 0.17 -18.87
N GLN A 62 9.94 0.20 -19.56
CA GLN A 62 10.96 -0.85 -19.51
C GLN A 62 12.33 -0.22 -19.28
N TRP A 63 13.01 -0.65 -18.23
CA TRP A 63 14.35 -0.20 -17.86
C TRP A 63 15.27 -1.39 -17.61
N GLY A 64 16.54 -1.24 -17.94
CA GLY A 64 17.54 -2.30 -17.81
C GLY A 64 17.64 -3.20 -19.04
N GLU A 65 18.72 -3.97 -19.08
CA GLU A 65 19.17 -4.76 -20.22
C GLU A 65 19.50 -6.22 -19.83
N GLY A 66 19.36 -6.57 -18.55
CA GLY A 66 19.72 -7.91 -18.08
C GLY A 66 18.61 -8.95 -18.29
N ASP A 67 18.98 -10.22 -18.28
CA ASP A 67 18.07 -11.32 -18.60
C ASP A 67 16.99 -11.55 -17.55
N PHE A 68 17.24 -11.17 -16.29
CA PHE A 68 16.29 -11.40 -15.21
C PHE A 68 15.15 -10.37 -15.25
N LYS A 69 14.05 -10.76 -15.87
CA LYS A 69 12.82 -9.97 -15.99
C LYS A 69 12.00 -9.90 -14.69
N ILE A 70 11.69 -8.69 -14.25
CA ILE A 70 10.73 -8.40 -13.16
C ILE A 70 9.58 -7.60 -13.75
N PHE A 71 8.34 -7.97 -13.45
CA PHE A 71 7.17 -7.19 -13.83
C PHE A 71 6.50 -6.63 -12.59
N ILE A 72 6.25 -5.32 -12.58
CA ILE A 72 5.74 -4.61 -11.42
C ILE A 72 4.61 -3.66 -11.84
N TRP A 73 3.52 -3.64 -11.10
CA TRP A 73 2.40 -2.73 -11.37
C TRP A 73 1.84 -2.12 -10.10
N SER A 74 1.22 -0.94 -10.24
CA SER A 74 0.54 -0.24 -9.16
C SER A 74 -0.74 0.43 -9.66
N GLN A 75 -1.48 1.04 -8.73
CA GLN A 75 -2.77 1.67 -8.95
C GLN A 75 -3.72 0.79 -9.78
N MET A 76 -3.77 -0.52 -9.51
CA MET A 76 -4.94 -1.31 -9.94
C MET A 76 -6.19 -0.90 -9.16
N HIS A 77 -5.98 -0.43 -7.93
CA HIS A 77 -6.91 0.42 -7.21
C HIS A 77 -6.49 1.88 -7.34
N GLY A 78 -7.37 2.74 -7.85
CA GLY A 78 -6.99 4.11 -8.20
C GLY A 78 -6.66 5.03 -7.03
N ASP A 79 -7.14 4.71 -5.82
CA ASP A 79 -6.88 5.42 -4.56
C ASP A 79 -5.57 4.99 -3.86
N GLU A 80 -4.84 4.02 -4.40
CA GLU A 80 -3.63 3.44 -3.79
C GLU A 80 -2.37 3.93 -4.52
N THR A 81 -1.94 5.17 -4.20
CA THR A 81 -0.94 5.90 -5.00
C THR A 81 0.50 5.69 -4.55
N THR A 82 0.74 5.06 -3.39
CA THR A 82 2.06 5.01 -2.77
C THR A 82 3.03 4.21 -3.63
N GLY A 83 2.59 3.07 -4.18
CA GLY A 83 3.38 2.25 -5.09
C GLY A 83 3.82 3.00 -6.35
N THR A 84 2.90 3.72 -7.01
CA THR A 84 3.22 4.54 -8.20
C THR A 84 4.26 5.61 -7.90
N LYS A 85 4.12 6.31 -6.77
CA LYS A 85 5.10 7.32 -6.36
C LYS A 85 6.47 6.70 -6.07
N SER A 86 6.50 5.55 -5.39
CA SER A 86 7.73 4.81 -5.12
C SER A 86 8.42 4.37 -6.42
N MET A 87 7.68 3.90 -7.43
CA MET A 87 8.25 3.59 -8.74
C MET A 87 8.93 4.81 -9.38
N PHE A 88 8.33 5.99 -9.29
CA PHE A 88 8.92 7.20 -9.86
C PHE A 88 10.12 7.75 -9.06
N ASP A 89 10.18 7.50 -7.75
CA ASP A 89 11.43 7.73 -6.99
C ASP A 89 12.55 6.81 -7.50
N ILE A 90 12.23 5.56 -7.78
CA ILE A 90 13.19 4.62 -8.35
C ILE A 90 13.65 5.08 -9.74
N PHE A 91 12.73 5.50 -10.61
CA PHE A 91 13.10 6.08 -11.91
C PHE A 91 13.94 7.35 -11.78
N HIS A 92 13.64 8.20 -10.79
CA HIS A 92 14.45 9.38 -10.52
C HIS A 92 15.88 9.01 -10.14
N PHE A 93 16.05 8.05 -9.23
CA PHE A 93 17.35 7.51 -8.86
C PHE A 93 18.10 6.94 -10.07
N PHE A 94 17.44 6.08 -10.87
CA PHE A 94 18.05 5.50 -12.07
C PHE A 94 18.44 6.54 -13.12
N SER A 95 17.65 7.61 -13.24
CA SER A 95 17.90 8.69 -14.19
C SER A 95 19.04 9.62 -13.76
N LYS A 96 19.09 9.97 -12.47
CA LYS A 96 20.02 10.97 -11.94
C LYS A 96 21.38 10.36 -11.62
N GLU A 97 21.38 9.13 -11.11
CA GLU A 97 22.56 8.44 -10.59
C GLU A 97 23.03 7.33 -11.54
N LYS A 98 23.02 7.59 -12.86
CA LYS A 98 23.37 6.58 -13.90
C LYS A 98 24.73 5.92 -13.70
N ASN A 99 25.69 6.66 -13.12
CA ASN A 99 27.05 6.19 -12.86
C ASN A 99 27.23 5.55 -11.47
N HIS A 100 26.20 5.57 -10.62
CA HIS A 100 26.24 4.93 -9.32
C HIS A 100 26.34 3.41 -9.49
N ASP A 101 27.22 2.77 -8.74
CA ASP A 101 27.54 1.33 -8.88
C ASP A 101 26.29 0.44 -8.81
N LEU A 102 25.42 0.70 -7.82
CA LEU A 102 24.15 -0.01 -7.71
C LEU A 102 23.28 0.13 -8.97
N VAL A 103 23.16 1.32 -9.55
CA VAL A 103 22.31 1.56 -10.73
C VAL A 103 22.87 0.80 -11.93
N ARG A 104 24.18 0.88 -12.19
CA ARG A 104 24.84 0.12 -13.26
C ARG A 104 24.67 -1.38 -13.08
N PHE A 105 24.84 -1.87 -11.86
CA PHE A 105 24.66 -3.28 -11.54
C PHE A 105 23.23 -3.76 -11.81
N LEU A 106 22.23 -3.04 -11.31
CA LEU A 106 20.83 -3.37 -11.54
C LEU A 106 20.48 -3.32 -13.04
N ARG A 107 20.98 -2.32 -13.77
CA ARG A 107 20.75 -2.17 -15.22
C ARG A 107 21.25 -3.39 -15.99
N ASN A 108 22.45 -3.86 -15.66
CA ASN A 108 23.09 -4.97 -16.36
C ASN A 108 22.50 -6.33 -15.97
N LYS A 109 21.87 -6.45 -14.81
CA LYS A 109 21.34 -7.73 -14.29
C LYS A 109 19.85 -7.91 -14.49
N LEU A 110 19.09 -6.82 -14.59
CA LEU A 110 17.63 -6.86 -14.61
C LEU A 110 17.08 -6.23 -15.89
N THR A 111 15.93 -6.75 -16.32
CA THR A 111 14.98 -6.03 -17.15
C THR A 111 13.72 -5.80 -16.31
N ILE A 112 13.40 -4.55 -15.99
CA ILE A 112 12.28 -4.21 -15.12
C ILE A 112 11.17 -3.56 -15.95
N LEU A 113 9.99 -4.19 -15.91
CA LEU A 113 8.80 -3.83 -16.67
C LEU A 113 7.77 -3.24 -15.70
N PHE A 114 7.47 -1.96 -15.84
CA PHE A 114 6.54 -1.25 -14.97
C PHE A 114 5.23 -0.93 -15.69
N ILE A 115 4.09 -1.14 -15.02
CA ILE A 115 2.84 -0.43 -15.30
C ILE A 115 2.55 0.47 -14.09
N PRO A 116 2.96 1.75 -14.12
CA PRO A 116 2.81 2.63 -12.96
C PRO A 116 1.36 2.93 -12.56
N MET A 117 0.43 2.84 -13.52
CA MET A 117 -0.98 3.11 -13.30
C MET A 117 -1.83 2.20 -14.17
N LEU A 118 -2.32 1.10 -13.57
CA LEU A 118 -3.15 0.15 -14.30
C LEU A 118 -4.60 0.64 -14.47
N ASN A 119 -5.14 1.36 -13.47
CA ASN A 119 -6.52 1.86 -13.46
C ASN A 119 -6.55 3.40 -13.52
N PRO A 120 -6.24 4.01 -14.69
CA PRO A 120 -6.21 5.47 -14.80
C PRO A 120 -7.59 6.11 -14.58
N ASP A 121 -8.68 5.38 -14.80
CA ASP A 121 -10.05 5.85 -14.55
C ASP A 121 -10.36 5.99 -13.06
N GLY A 122 -10.00 4.98 -12.27
CA GLY A 122 -10.09 5.04 -10.81
C GLY A 122 -9.18 6.11 -10.24
N SER A 123 -7.96 6.24 -10.76
CA SER A 123 -6.96 7.21 -10.30
C SER A 123 -7.40 8.65 -10.47
N GLU A 124 -8.09 8.97 -11.57
CA GLU A 124 -8.59 10.33 -11.82
C GLU A 124 -9.62 10.79 -10.78
N LYS A 125 -10.37 9.83 -10.23
CA LYS A 125 -11.44 10.04 -9.24
C LYS A 125 -11.05 9.60 -7.82
N PHE A 126 -9.77 9.29 -7.59
CA PHE A 126 -9.24 8.75 -6.32
C PHE A 126 -10.15 7.66 -5.74
N LYS A 127 -10.36 6.59 -6.53
CA LYS A 127 -11.30 5.52 -6.22
C LYS A 127 -10.68 4.16 -6.48
N ARG A 128 -10.93 3.23 -5.56
CA ARG A 128 -10.52 1.83 -5.68
C ARG A 128 -10.90 1.15 -6.99
N ARG A 129 -12.14 1.29 -7.43
CA ARG A 129 -12.70 0.58 -8.59
C ARG A 129 -12.54 1.38 -9.87
N ASN A 130 -12.57 0.72 -11.02
CA ASN A 130 -12.57 1.40 -12.33
C ASN A 130 -13.86 2.22 -12.56
N SER A 131 -13.98 2.82 -13.75
CA SER A 131 -15.10 3.71 -14.12
C SER A 131 -16.48 3.06 -14.01
N VAL A 132 -16.59 1.73 -14.21
CA VAL A 132 -17.85 0.96 -14.10
C VAL A 132 -18.00 0.18 -12.79
N ASN A 133 -17.21 0.53 -11.75
CA ASN A 133 -17.26 -0.10 -10.42
C ASN A 133 -16.75 -1.56 -10.34
N ILE A 134 -15.97 -2.04 -11.31
CA ILE A 134 -15.28 -3.33 -11.17
C ILE A 134 -14.05 -3.14 -10.28
N ASP A 135 -13.90 -4.01 -9.29
CA ASP A 135 -12.64 -4.18 -8.56
C ASP A 135 -11.72 -5.03 -9.44
N LEU A 136 -10.69 -4.41 -10.01
CA LEU A 136 -9.76 -5.09 -10.91
C LEU A 136 -9.08 -6.30 -10.24
N ASN A 137 -8.88 -6.25 -8.92
CA ASN A 137 -8.33 -7.37 -8.15
C ASN A 137 -9.40 -8.41 -7.78
N ARG A 138 -10.56 -8.40 -8.44
CA ARG A 138 -11.61 -9.44 -8.39
C ARG A 138 -12.03 -9.91 -9.78
N ASP A 139 -11.31 -9.51 -10.82
CA ASP A 139 -11.66 -9.78 -12.23
C ASP A 139 -10.64 -10.70 -12.92
N ALA A 140 -9.78 -11.39 -12.15
CA ALA A 140 -8.70 -12.22 -12.69
C ALA A 140 -9.18 -13.52 -13.37
N ILE A 141 -10.42 -13.95 -13.11
CA ILE A 141 -11.03 -15.13 -13.75
C ILE A 141 -11.78 -14.75 -15.02
N ARG A 142 -12.69 -13.76 -14.91
CA ARG A 142 -13.57 -13.38 -16.03
C ARG A 142 -12.90 -12.44 -17.01
N LEU A 143 -11.85 -11.74 -16.59
CA LEU A 143 -11.07 -10.82 -17.41
C LEU A 143 -11.97 -9.83 -18.18
N GLN A 144 -12.96 -9.23 -17.52
CA GLN A 144 -13.94 -8.37 -18.21
C GLN A 144 -13.39 -6.97 -18.49
N SER A 145 -12.63 -6.42 -17.56
CA SER A 145 -12.09 -5.07 -17.61
C SER A 145 -10.93 -4.99 -18.61
N PRO A 146 -10.89 -3.99 -19.50
CA PRO A 146 -9.79 -3.83 -20.45
C PRO A 146 -8.44 -3.71 -19.73
N GLU A 147 -8.40 -3.06 -18.57
CA GLU A 147 -7.19 -2.92 -17.75
C GLU A 147 -6.61 -4.28 -17.34
N ILE A 148 -7.46 -5.21 -16.90
CA ILE A 148 -7.02 -6.55 -16.50
C ILE A 148 -6.63 -7.39 -17.72
N LYS A 149 -7.34 -7.30 -18.84
CA LYS A 149 -6.92 -7.95 -20.09
C LYS A 149 -5.53 -7.52 -20.51
N ILE A 150 -5.24 -6.21 -20.45
CA ILE A 150 -3.93 -5.64 -20.75
C ILE A 150 -2.85 -6.20 -19.81
N LEU A 151 -3.11 -6.22 -18.50
CA LEU A 151 -2.16 -6.76 -17.52
C LEU A 151 -1.79 -8.23 -17.82
N PHE A 152 -2.80 -9.08 -18.03
CA PHE A 152 -2.59 -10.51 -18.31
C PHE A 152 -1.87 -10.73 -19.64
N TYR A 153 -2.25 -9.97 -20.69
CA TYR A 153 -1.58 -10.03 -21.98
C TYR A 153 -0.11 -9.64 -21.88
N GLU A 154 0.20 -8.52 -21.23
CA GLU A 154 1.58 -8.03 -21.10
C GLU A 154 2.46 -8.95 -20.24
N ILE A 155 1.93 -9.52 -19.16
CA ILE A 155 2.65 -10.52 -18.36
C ILE A 155 2.92 -11.79 -19.19
N LYS A 156 1.91 -12.32 -19.89
CA LYS A 156 2.08 -13.50 -20.76
C LYS A 156 3.10 -13.24 -21.87
N LYS A 157 3.01 -12.08 -22.52
CA LYS A 157 3.90 -11.66 -23.62
C LYS A 157 5.35 -11.50 -23.18
N THR A 158 5.58 -10.92 -22.00
CA THR A 158 6.92 -10.63 -21.51
C THR A 158 7.56 -11.80 -20.77
N ASN A 159 6.73 -12.72 -20.24
CA ASN A 159 7.08 -13.90 -19.47
C ASN A 159 8.12 -13.60 -18.36
N PRO A 160 7.78 -12.75 -17.38
CA PRO A 160 8.70 -12.33 -16.33
C PRO A 160 9.01 -13.46 -15.34
N HIS A 161 10.17 -13.38 -14.68
CA HIS A 161 10.59 -14.36 -13.68
C HIS A 161 9.89 -14.20 -12.34
N ILE A 162 9.36 -13.01 -12.05
CA ILE A 162 8.65 -12.67 -10.83
C ILE A 162 7.79 -11.42 -11.01
N LEU A 163 6.68 -11.38 -10.26
CA LEU A 163 5.64 -10.36 -10.30
C LEU A 163 5.56 -9.60 -8.97
N PHE A 164 5.59 -8.27 -9.02
CA PHE A 164 5.39 -7.40 -7.86
C PHE A 164 4.09 -6.60 -8.03
N ASN A 165 3.15 -6.84 -7.13
CA ASN A 165 1.84 -6.17 -7.10
C ASN A 165 1.83 -5.14 -5.97
N LEU A 166 1.78 -3.85 -6.29
CA LEU A 166 1.88 -2.78 -5.28
C LEU A 166 0.49 -2.20 -4.93
N HIS A 167 0.14 -2.25 -3.65
CA HIS A 167 -1.11 -1.79 -3.05
C HIS A 167 -0.83 -0.84 -1.87
N ASP A 168 -1.89 -0.20 -1.39
CA ASP A 168 -1.93 0.48 -0.11
C ASP A 168 -2.89 -0.24 0.84
N GLN A 169 -2.48 -0.40 2.09
CA GLN A 169 -3.37 -0.86 3.15
C GLN A 169 -3.92 0.30 3.99
N LYS A 170 -4.97 0.02 4.77
CA LYS A 170 -5.65 0.98 5.65
C LYS A 170 -4.91 1.17 6.98
N SER A 171 -5.19 2.27 7.68
CA SER A 171 -4.58 2.59 8.99
C SER A 171 -4.95 1.60 10.10
N ILE A 172 -6.00 0.81 9.89
CA ILE A 172 -6.51 -0.16 10.87
C ILE A 172 -5.59 -1.37 11.10
N TYR A 173 -4.57 -1.56 10.25
CA TYR A 173 -3.72 -2.75 10.28
C TYR A 173 -2.52 -2.59 11.21
N ASN A 174 -2.29 -3.61 12.04
CA ASN A 174 -1.26 -3.59 13.08
C ASN A 174 -0.61 -4.97 13.24
N ILE A 175 0.54 -4.99 13.94
CA ILE A 175 1.33 -6.20 14.18
C ILE A 175 1.26 -6.60 15.65
N GLY A 176 0.79 -7.82 15.92
CA GLY A 176 0.57 -8.30 17.29
C GLY A 176 -0.63 -7.64 17.98
N ASP A 177 -0.75 -7.86 19.29
CA ASP A 177 -1.89 -7.43 20.11
C ASP A 177 -1.47 -6.91 21.50
N LYS A 178 -0.16 -6.81 21.76
CA LYS A 178 0.36 -6.41 23.08
C LYS A 178 0.56 -4.91 23.23
N TYR A 179 0.88 -4.21 22.14
CA TYR A 179 1.20 -2.78 22.16
C TYR A 179 0.86 -2.13 20.82
N PHE A 180 0.78 -0.79 20.82
CA PHE A 180 0.59 0.01 19.63
C PHE A 180 1.72 -0.23 18.63
N ASN A 181 1.42 -0.97 17.55
CA ASN A 181 2.40 -1.35 16.55
C ASN A 181 1.78 -1.33 15.14
N PRO A 182 1.71 -0.16 14.49
CA PRO A 182 1.11 -0.04 13.18
C PRO A 182 1.90 -0.81 12.12
N SER A 183 1.20 -1.35 11.14
CA SER A 183 1.83 -2.06 10.03
C SER A 183 2.34 -1.04 8.99
N ILE A 184 3.67 -0.88 8.91
CA ILE A 184 4.36 0.07 8.01
C ILE A 184 4.39 -0.48 6.59
N LEU A 185 4.69 -1.76 6.46
CA LEU A 185 4.62 -2.52 5.22
C LEU A 185 4.01 -3.87 5.52
N SER A 186 3.36 -4.46 4.53
CA SER A 186 3.00 -5.86 4.59
C SER A 186 3.25 -6.57 3.27
N PHE A 187 3.52 -7.85 3.39
CA PHE A 187 3.79 -8.69 2.23
C PHE A 187 2.85 -9.88 2.17
N LEU A 188 2.71 -10.46 0.97
CA LEU A 188 2.08 -11.77 0.81
C LEU A 188 2.70 -12.49 -0.37
N SER A 189 3.02 -13.77 -0.16
CA SER A 189 3.19 -14.75 -1.22
C SER A 189 1.84 -15.46 -1.42
N PRO A 190 1.11 -15.19 -2.52
CA PRO A 190 -0.20 -15.78 -2.78
C PRO A 190 -0.17 -17.31 -2.69
N SER A 191 -1.25 -17.90 -2.19
CA SER A 191 -1.41 -19.35 -2.12
C SER A 191 -1.90 -19.91 -3.45
N VAL A 192 -1.53 -21.16 -3.73
CA VAL A 192 -2.13 -21.97 -4.79
C VAL A 192 -2.89 -23.11 -4.13
N GLU A 193 -4.17 -23.26 -4.49
CA GLU A 193 -5.03 -24.39 -4.12
C GLU A 193 -5.38 -24.52 -2.63
N GLY A 194 -6.46 -25.26 -2.34
CA GLY A 194 -7.04 -25.45 -1.00
C GLY A 194 -6.06 -25.99 0.05
N ASP A 195 -4.98 -26.65 -0.38
CA ASP A 195 -4.01 -27.30 0.51
C ASP A 195 -2.75 -26.45 0.80
N LYS A 196 -2.72 -25.16 0.41
CA LYS A 196 -1.60 -24.24 0.67
C LYS A 196 -0.23 -24.81 0.25
N LYS A 197 -0.19 -25.60 -0.83
CA LYS A 197 1.03 -26.31 -1.27
C LYS A 197 2.19 -25.32 -1.48
N ILE A 198 3.34 -25.63 -0.89
CA ILE A 198 4.54 -24.78 -0.99
C ILE A 198 5.35 -25.21 -2.22
N THR A 199 4.94 -24.74 -3.39
CA THR A 199 5.64 -24.99 -4.65
C THR A 199 6.99 -24.24 -4.70
N TYR A 200 7.91 -24.67 -5.56
CA TYR A 200 9.20 -23.97 -5.77
C TYR A 200 9.01 -22.48 -6.10
N LYS A 201 8.02 -22.16 -6.96
CA LYS A 201 7.67 -20.78 -7.31
C LYS A 201 7.17 -19.98 -6.10
N ARG A 202 6.41 -20.61 -5.20
CA ARG A 202 5.95 -19.97 -3.95
C ARG A 202 7.09 -19.80 -2.95
N LYS A 203 8.03 -20.75 -2.85
CA LYS A 203 9.26 -20.63 -2.05
C LYS A 203 10.09 -19.43 -2.47
N LYS A 204 10.20 -19.17 -3.78
CA LYS A 204 10.88 -17.99 -4.32
C LYS A 204 10.25 -16.68 -3.81
N SER A 205 8.93 -16.54 -3.92
CA SER A 205 8.22 -15.38 -3.38
C SER A 205 8.38 -15.23 -1.87
N MET A 206 8.17 -16.31 -1.11
CA MET A 206 8.28 -16.31 0.36
C MET A 206 9.70 -15.95 0.83
N GLY A 207 10.71 -16.57 0.24
CA GLY A 207 12.10 -16.31 0.60
C GLY A 207 12.55 -14.89 0.25
N LEU A 208 12.02 -14.32 -0.84
CA LEU A 208 12.34 -12.93 -1.20
C LEU A 208 11.72 -11.99 -0.17
N ILE A 209 10.47 -12.22 0.21
CA ILE A 209 9.80 -11.48 1.29
C ILE A 209 10.61 -11.57 2.59
N SER A 210 11.04 -12.77 2.99
CA SER A 210 11.86 -12.95 4.19
C SER A 210 13.18 -12.18 4.13
N SER A 211 13.84 -12.19 2.97
CA SER A 211 15.10 -11.49 2.77
C SER A 211 14.93 -9.97 2.78
N ILE A 212 13.85 -9.46 2.18
CA ILE A 212 13.47 -8.04 2.24
C ILE A 212 13.20 -7.64 3.69
N GLU A 213 12.33 -8.39 4.38
CA GLU A 213 11.94 -8.12 5.76
C GLU A 213 13.16 -8.05 6.69
N LYS A 214 14.01 -9.09 6.66
CA LYS A 214 15.22 -9.19 7.48
C LYS A 214 16.14 -7.98 7.32
N LYS A 215 16.37 -7.55 6.07
CA LYS A 215 17.26 -6.41 5.78
C LYS A 215 16.60 -5.06 6.09
N MET A 216 15.29 -4.92 5.89
CA MET A 216 14.56 -3.70 6.20
C MET A 216 14.51 -3.42 7.70
N ARG A 217 14.55 -4.45 8.57
CA ARG A 217 14.51 -4.28 10.04
C ARG A 217 15.52 -3.26 10.57
N GLY A 218 16.72 -3.19 9.99
CA GLY A 218 17.77 -2.27 10.43
C GLY A 218 17.45 -0.78 10.23
N ILE A 219 16.53 -0.46 9.33
CA ILE A 219 16.14 0.93 9.02
C ILE A 219 14.73 1.28 9.48
N LEU A 220 13.98 0.33 10.07
CA LEU A 220 12.63 0.60 10.57
C LEU A 220 12.67 1.61 11.73
N PRO A 221 11.62 2.42 11.90
CA PRO A 221 11.53 3.34 13.02
C PRO A 221 11.21 2.57 14.31
N SER A 222 11.32 3.23 15.46
CA SER A 222 11.00 2.64 16.76
C SER A 222 9.52 2.24 16.94
N ILE A 223 8.63 2.82 16.13
CA ILE A 223 7.20 2.54 16.14
C ILE A 223 6.78 1.98 14.79
N GLY A 224 6.12 0.82 14.82
CA GLY A 224 5.61 0.15 13.64
C GLY A 224 6.52 -0.97 13.17
N SER A 225 5.97 -1.86 12.36
CA SER A 225 6.65 -3.10 11.96
C SER A 225 6.22 -3.55 10.57
N ILE A 226 6.93 -4.56 10.05
CA ILE A 226 6.55 -5.26 8.83
C ILE A 226 5.69 -6.46 9.20
N GLY A 227 4.58 -6.64 8.50
CA GLY A 227 3.71 -7.81 8.62
C GLY A 227 3.58 -8.63 7.35
N ARG A 228 2.71 -9.64 7.42
CA ARG A 228 2.18 -10.33 6.25
C ARG A 228 0.67 -10.39 6.26
N TYR A 229 0.07 -10.48 5.08
CA TYR A 229 -1.34 -10.83 4.99
C TYR A 229 -1.55 -12.33 5.21
N SER A 230 -2.76 -12.67 5.66
CA SER A 230 -3.22 -14.05 5.65
C SER A 230 -3.13 -14.63 4.24
N ASP A 231 -2.68 -15.86 4.13
CA ASP A 231 -2.55 -16.59 2.87
C ASP A 231 -3.87 -17.29 2.46
N LYS A 232 -5.00 -16.83 3.01
CA LYS A 232 -6.35 -17.21 2.59
C LYS A 232 -6.52 -16.93 1.10
N ILE A 233 -7.05 -17.93 0.40
CA ILE A 233 -7.28 -17.86 -1.04
C ILE A 233 -8.45 -16.93 -1.35
N TYR A 234 -8.21 -16.06 -2.32
CA TYR A 234 -9.19 -15.22 -3.00
C TYR A 234 -9.18 -15.60 -4.49
N PRO A 235 -10.01 -16.57 -4.92
CA PRO A 235 -9.93 -17.17 -6.26
C PRO A 235 -9.99 -16.18 -7.41
N THR A 236 -10.62 -15.03 -7.19
CA THR A 236 -10.80 -13.96 -8.18
C THR A 236 -9.67 -12.92 -8.19
N ALA A 237 -8.70 -13.01 -7.28
CA ALA A 237 -7.60 -12.05 -7.15
C ALA A 237 -6.47 -12.31 -8.15
N THR A 238 -5.78 -11.25 -8.58
CA THR A 238 -4.71 -11.37 -9.58
C THR A 238 -3.53 -12.18 -9.07
N GLY A 239 -3.12 -11.94 -7.81
CA GLY A 239 -1.99 -12.65 -7.19
C GLY A 239 -2.16 -14.17 -7.19
N ASP A 240 -3.31 -14.66 -6.70
CA ASP A 240 -3.61 -16.10 -6.65
C ASP A 240 -3.66 -16.72 -8.05
N ASN A 241 -4.26 -16.02 -9.02
CA ASN A 241 -4.33 -16.51 -10.41
C ASN A 241 -2.95 -16.54 -11.07
N PHE A 242 -2.12 -15.52 -10.90
CA PHE A 242 -0.77 -15.54 -11.45
C PHE A 242 0.11 -16.60 -10.79
N GLN A 243 -0.01 -16.79 -9.49
CA GLN A 243 0.69 -17.87 -8.79
C GLN A 243 0.23 -19.24 -9.31
N LYS A 244 -1.08 -19.44 -9.55
CA LYS A 244 -1.64 -20.64 -10.17
C LYS A 244 -1.13 -20.86 -11.60
N LEU A 245 -0.96 -19.79 -12.37
CA LEU A 245 -0.36 -19.80 -13.71
C LEU A 245 1.17 -20.02 -13.70
N GLY A 246 1.78 -20.20 -12.51
CA GLY A 246 3.20 -20.51 -12.38
C GLY A 246 4.14 -19.30 -12.26
N TYR A 247 3.60 -18.08 -12.17
CA TYR A 247 4.38 -16.87 -11.93
C TYR A 247 4.58 -16.63 -10.42
N PRO A 248 5.82 -16.65 -9.90
CA PRO A 248 6.11 -16.19 -8.55
C PRO A 248 5.57 -14.77 -8.39
N SER A 249 4.67 -14.58 -7.43
CA SER A 249 4.00 -13.31 -7.19
C SER A 249 4.22 -12.83 -5.77
N ILE A 250 4.40 -11.54 -5.59
CA ILE A 250 4.52 -10.88 -4.29
C ILE A 250 3.59 -9.68 -4.26
N LEU A 251 2.77 -9.61 -3.22
CA LEU A 251 2.02 -8.41 -2.87
C LEU A 251 2.87 -7.54 -1.93
N PHE A 252 2.94 -6.25 -2.24
CA PHE A 252 3.52 -5.21 -1.41
C PHE A 252 2.39 -4.27 -0.97
N GLU A 253 2.23 -4.08 0.34
CA GLU A 253 1.15 -3.27 0.92
C GLU A 253 1.75 -2.10 1.70
N ALA A 254 1.57 -0.89 1.17
CA ALA A 254 2.04 0.35 1.79
C ALA A 254 1.14 0.74 2.96
N GLY A 255 1.71 0.69 4.16
CA GLY A 255 1.03 0.85 5.44
C GLY A 255 0.76 2.29 5.86
N TRP A 256 0.80 2.46 7.18
CA TRP A 256 0.53 3.73 7.85
C TRP A 256 1.44 3.91 9.05
N LEU A 257 1.76 5.18 9.34
CA LEU A 257 2.55 5.57 10.48
C LEU A 257 1.92 6.82 11.13
N PRO A 258 2.04 7.02 12.45
CA PRO A 258 1.58 8.25 13.09
C PRO A 258 2.11 9.51 12.38
N LYS A 259 1.24 10.50 12.22
CA LYS A 259 1.56 11.81 11.61
C LYS A 259 2.04 11.76 10.15
N ASP A 260 1.90 10.63 9.45
CA ASP A 260 2.26 10.49 8.04
C ASP A 260 1.01 10.48 7.12
N ASN A 261 0.12 11.46 7.28
CA ASN A 261 -1.16 11.50 6.55
C ASN A 261 -1.01 11.49 5.02
N GLN A 262 0.11 12.04 4.53
CA GLN A 262 0.46 12.09 3.12
C GLN A 262 1.22 10.84 2.62
N LYS A 263 1.52 9.89 3.51
CA LYS A 263 2.29 8.67 3.27
C LYS A 263 3.69 8.94 2.70
N GLU A 264 4.34 10.03 3.09
CA GLU A 264 5.68 10.37 2.60
C GLU A 264 6.77 9.52 3.27
N ILE A 265 6.59 9.17 4.54
CA ILE A 265 7.48 8.24 5.24
C ILE A 265 7.22 6.81 4.75
N ILE A 266 5.95 6.41 4.61
CA ILE A 266 5.59 5.10 4.05
C ILE A 266 6.08 4.94 2.61
N ARG A 267 5.97 5.98 1.77
CA ARG A 267 6.54 6.01 0.41
C ARG A 267 8.03 5.70 0.42
N LYS A 268 8.79 6.28 1.37
CA LYS A 268 10.22 5.98 1.53
C LYS A 268 10.44 4.49 1.81
N TYR A 269 9.80 3.94 2.84
CA TYR A 269 9.95 2.52 3.18
C TYR A 269 9.53 1.59 2.03
N ASN A 270 8.45 1.92 1.33
CA ASN A 270 7.98 1.17 0.18
C ASN A 270 9.01 1.21 -0.97
N THR A 271 9.56 2.38 -1.29
CA THR A 271 10.64 2.55 -2.28
C THR A 271 11.85 1.67 -1.96
N PHE A 272 12.29 1.67 -0.69
CA PHE A 272 13.41 0.83 -0.27
C PHE A 272 13.11 -0.66 -0.33
N SER A 273 11.91 -1.08 0.04
CA SER A 273 11.53 -2.50 -0.05
C SER A 273 11.55 -3.01 -1.49
N ILE A 274 11.13 -2.19 -2.46
CA ILE A 274 11.13 -2.52 -3.89
C ILE A 274 12.57 -2.54 -4.43
N LEU A 275 13.37 -1.50 -4.17
CA LEU A 275 14.78 -1.43 -4.57
C LEU A 275 15.60 -2.59 -4.01
N LEU A 276 15.35 -2.94 -2.75
CA LEU A 276 15.99 -4.06 -2.10
C LEU A 276 15.57 -5.39 -2.74
N GLY A 277 14.29 -5.52 -3.10
CA GLY A 277 13.80 -6.66 -3.89
C GLY A 277 14.54 -6.81 -5.22
N PHE A 278 14.73 -5.70 -5.96
CA PHE A 278 15.53 -5.69 -7.20
C PHE A 278 16.97 -6.12 -6.94
N TYR A 279 17.63 -5.54 -5.93
CA TYR A 279 18.99 -5.91 -5.58
C TYR A 279 19.13 -7.40 -5.22
N LEU A 280 18.25 -7.92 -4.37
CA LEU A 280 18.27 -9.33 -3.95
C LEU A 280 18.06 -10.28 -5.13
N LEU A 281 17.23 -9.93 -6.10
CA LEU A 281 17.01 -10.73 -7.31
C LEU A 281 18.15 -10.61 -8.33
N SER A 282 18.88 -9.51 -8.32
CA SER A 282 20.03 -9.29 -9.22
C SER A 282 21.33 -9.97 -8.76
N THR A 283 21.38 -10.43 -7.52
CA THR A 283 22.56 -11.05 -6.92
C THR A 283 22.41 -12.56 -6.77
N ASN A 284 23.46 -13.31 -7.09
CA ASN A 284 23.51 -14.76 -6.88
C ASN A 284 24.05 -15.13 -5.49
N LYS A 285 24.25 -14.15 -4.59
CA LYS A 285 24.83 -14.38 -3.26
C LYS A 285 23.90 -15.11 -2.30
N ILE A 286 22.59 -15.07 -2.53
CA ILE A 286 21.59 -15.65 -1.64
C ILE A 286 20.70 -16.59 -2.46
N ASN A 287 20.58 -17.83 -2.00
CA ASN A 287 19.57 -18.74 -2.52
C ASN A 287 18.24 -18.42 -1.84
N ILE A 288 17.47 -17.52 -2.46
CA ILE A 288 16.25 -16.97 -1.91
C ILE A 288 15.25 -18.09 -1.58
N GLU A 289 15.12 -19.11 -2.42
CA GLU A 289 14.17 -20.21 -2.21
C GLU A 289 14.45 -21.01 -0.94
N LYS A 290 15.70 -21.06 -0.45
CA LYS A 290 16.06 -21.73 0.81
C LYS A 290 15.58 -20.97 2.04
N GLU A 291 15.43 -19.65 1.95
CA GLU A 291 15.01 -18.78 3.05
C GLU A 291 13.50 -18.79 3.32
N TYR A 292 12.71 -19.51 2.52
CA TYR A 292 11.24 -19.45 2.57
C TYR A 292 10.63 -19.77 3.94
N LYS A 293 11.29 -20.58 4.78
CA LYS A 293 10.77 -20.95 6.10
C LYS A 293 10.62 -19.73 7.02
N SER A 294 11.54 -18.76 6.89
CA SER A 294 11.55 -17.53 7.69
C SER A 294 10.31 -16.66 7.44
N TYR A 295 9.61 -16.87 6.32
CA TYR A 295 8.38 -16.17 5.98
C TYR A 295 7.28 -16.39 7.03
N PHE A 296 7.19 -17.59 7.60
CA PHE A 296 6.17 -17.92 8.59
C PHE A 296 6.39 -17.23 9.94
N PHE A 297 7.62 -16.76 10.22
CA PHE A 297 7.93 -15.96 11.39
C PHE A 297 7.58 -14.48 11.22
N ILE A 298 7.25 -14.04 10.01
CA ILE A 298 6.68 -12.71 9.79
C ILE A 298 5.25 -12.73 10.35
N PRO A 299 4.91 -11.85 11.30
CA PRO A 299 3.60 -11.86 11.95
C PRO A 299 2.49 -11.48 10.96
N GLU A 300 1.33 -12.13 11.08
CA GLU A 300 0.15 -11.73 10.32
C GLU A 300 -0.41 -10.41 10.83
N ASN A 301 -0.89 -9.59 9.90
CA ASN A 301 -1.62 -8.37 10.20
C ASN A 301 -2.89 -8.66 11.00
N LYS A 302 -3.07 -7.93 12.12
CA LYS A 302 -4.33 -7.80 12.84
C LYS A 302 -5.04 -6.51 12.43
N LYS A 303 -6.28 -6.33 12.89
CA LYS A 303 -7.14 -5.16 12.59
C LYS A 303 -7.58 -4.43 13.86
N ASN A 304 -6.65 -4.31 14.82
CA ASN A 304 -6.94 -3.82 16.16
C ASN A 304 -6.64 -2.33 16.33
N LEU A 305 -6.39 -1.60 15.23
CA LEU A 305 -6.17 -0.15 15.26
C LEU A 305 -7.41 0.66 14.86
N PHE A 306 -7.57 1.76 15.59
CA PHE A 306 -8.47 2.87 15.28
C PHE A 306 -7.65 4.12 14.98
N ASP A 307 -8.24 5.07 14.26
CA ASP A 307 -7.60 6.38 14.09
C ASP A 307 -7.67 7.17 15.39
N LYS A 308 -8.77 7.04 16.14
CA LYS A 308 -8.95 7.65 17.45
C LYS A 308 -9.79 6.78 18.38
N ILE A 309 -9.42 6.71 19.65
CA ILE A 309 -10.29 6.18 20.71
C ILE A 309 -10.44 7.24 21.78
N TYR A 310 -11.69 7.45 22.20
CA TYR A 310 -12.02 8.18 23.41
C TYR A 310 -12.35 7.18 24.51
N ARG A 311 -11.53 7.14 25.55
CA ARG A 311 -11.67 6.20 26.67
C ARG A 311 -12.53 6.78 27.78
N LYS A 312 -13.23 5.90 28.50
CA LYS A 312 -13.99 6.23 29.71
C LYS A 312 -15.03 7.35 29.48
N PHE A 313 -15.70 7.30 28.35
CA PHE A 313 -16.75 8.25 27.99
C PHE A 313 -18.08 7.87 28.67
N GLN A 314 -18.74 8.84 29.31
CA GLN A 314 -20.05 8.61 29.95
C GLN A 314 -21.20 8.89 28.97
N ILE A 315 -22.13 7.94 28.87
CA ILE A 315 -23.36 8.09 28.08
C ILE A 315 -24.57 7.88 28.99
N LYS A 316 -25.60 8.72 28.82
CA LYS A 316 -26.86 8.60 29.56
C LYS A 316 -28.04 8.42 28.61
N LYS A 317 -28.89 7.43 28.88
CA LYS A 317 -30.15 7.20 28.17
C LYS A 317 -31.28 6.96 29.18
N GLY A 318 -32.11 7.98 29.39
CA GLY A 318 -33.12 7.96 30.46
C GLY A 318 -32.45 7.85 31.83
N LYS A 319 -32.79 6.79 32.59
CA LYS A 319 -32.19 6.48 33.89
C LYS A 319 -30.87 5.71 33.82
N TYR A 320 -30.53 5.14 32.67
CA TYR A 320 -29.34 4.29 32.52
C TYR A 320 -28.11 5.15 32.21
N GLN A 321 -26.99 4.80 32.84
CA GLN A 321 -25.68 5.40 32.65
C GLN A 321 -24.69 4.31 32.25
N PHE A 322 -23.86 4.60 31.26
CA PHE A 322 -22.88 3.70 30.69
C PHE A 322 -21.51 4.37 30.69
N LEU A 323 -20.47 3.62 31.04
CA LEU A 323 -19.08 4.00 30.83
C LEU A 323 -18.55 3.18 29.66
N VAL A 324 -18.17 3.83 28.57
CA VAL A 324 -17.79 3.17 27.32
C VAL A 324 -16.58 3.83 26.69
N ASP A 325 -15.92 3.11 25.80
CA ASP A 325 -14.97 3.67 24.85
C ASP A 325 -15.67 3.93 23.51
N ILE A 326 -15.26 5.00 22.81
CA ILE A 326 -15.77 5.35 21.48
C ILE A 326 -14.63 5.24 20.48
N GLY A 327 -14.72 4.28 19.57
CA GLY A 327 -13.74 4.03 18.52
C GLY A 327 -14.11 4.74 17.22
N MET A 328 -13.18 5.52 16.68
CA MET A 328 -13.37 6.26 15.43
C MET A 328 -12.39 5.85 14.34
N ARG A 329 -12.88 5.88 13.09
CA ARG A 329 -12.07 5.71 11.88
C ARG A 329 -12.27 6.85 10.91
N THR A 330 -11.22 7.23 10.22
CA THR A 330 -11.19 8.23 9.16
C THR A 330 -11.41 7.57 7.81
N ILE A 331 -12.37 8.09 7.07
CA ILE A 331 -12.71 7.68 5.72
C ILE A 331 -12.30 8.79 4.78
N GLU A 332 -11.50 8.43 3.78
CA GLU A 332 -11.11 9.30 2.69
C GLU A 332 -12.25 9.33 1.65
N LYS A 333 -12.74 10.53 1.32
CA LYS A 333 -13.73 10.73 0.25
C LYS A 333 -13.23 11.79 -0.72
N PHE A 334 -13.14 11.44 -2.00
CA PHE A 334 -12.79 12.40 -3.04
C PHE A 334 -13.87 13.47 -3.19
N ASP A 335 -13.44 14.73 -3.18
CA ASP A 335 -14.25 15.91 -3.46
C ASP A 335 -14.00 16.34 -4.92
N PRO A 336 -14.98 16.14 -5.83
CA PRO A 336 -14.78 16.46 -7.25
C PRO A 336 -14.67 17.97 -7.52
N ILE A 337 -15.26 18.81 -6.66
CA ILE A 337 -15.25 20.27 -6.82
C ILE A 337 -13.88 20.80 -6.41
N ARG A 338 -13.40 20.40 -5.22
CA ARG A 338 -12.08 20.81 -4.69
C ARG A 338 -10.92 20.04 -5.30
N LYS A 339 -11.21 18.96 -6.04
CA LYS A 339 -10.23 17.99 -6.59
C LYS A 339 -9.25 17.48 -5.53
N ASN A 340 -9.74 17.29 -4.29
CA ASN A 340 -8.93 16.88 -3.14
C ASN A 340 -9.66 15.81 -2.31
N ILE A 341 -9.00 15.23 -1.33
CA ILE A 341 -9.59 14.25 -0.40
C ILE A 341 -10.14 14.99 0.82
N ASN A 342 -11.41 14.79 1.10
CA ASN A 342 -12.01 15.14 2.38
C ASN A 342 -11.87 13.96 3.35
N LEU A 343 -11.37 14.23 4.55
CA LEU A 343 -11.28 13.26 5.63
C LEU A 343 -12.55 13.34 6.47
N ILE A 344 -13.28 12.23 6.52
CA ILE A 344 -14.53 12.10 7.28
C ILE A 344 -14.30 11.04 8.35
N SER A 345 -14.16 11.43 9.60
CA SER A 345 -14.17 10.45 10.67
C SER A 345 -15.56 9.79 10.81
N LYS A 346 -15.66 8.64 11.45
CA LYS A 346 -16.91 7.96 11.78
C LYS A 346 -16.70 7.21 13.06
N ILE A 347 -17.70 7.24 13.94
CA ILE A 347 -17.78 6.27 15.03
C ILE A 347 -18.05 4.93 14.36
N VAL A 348 -17.18 3.95 14.61
CA VAL A 348 -17.34 2.59 14.07
C VAL A 348 -17.57 1.56 15.16
N ASP A 349 -17.31 1.90 16.43
CA ASP A 349 -17.60 1.06 17.57
C ASP A 349 -17.82 1.88 18.85
N ILE A 350 -18.66 1.37 19.75
CA ILE A 350 -18.92 1.93 21.09
C ILE A 350 -19.06 0.73 22.05
N GLY A 351 -18.18 0.63 23.05
CA GLY A 351 -18.20 -0.49 23.98
C GLY A 351 -16.91 -0.58 24.79
N ASP A 352 -16.53 -1.81 25.16
CA ASP A 352 -15.21 -2.08 25.74
C ASP A 352 -14.18 -2.22 24.63
N LEU A 353 -13.31 -1.21 24.49
CA LEU A 353 -12.23 -1.22 23.51
C LEU A 353 -10.86 -1.46 24.15
N SER A 354 -10.79 -2.01 25.37
CA SER A 354 -9.55 -2.20 26.14
C SER A 354 -8.45 -2.96 25.40
N ASN A 355 -8.82 -3.91 24.53
CA ASN A 355 -7.88 -4.72 23.72
C ASN A 355 -7.53 -4.08 22.35
N PHE A 356 -7.94 -2.83 22.11
CA PHE A 356 -7.67 -2.09 20.89
C PHE A 356 -6.74 -0.92 21.13
N PHE A 357 -6.07 -0.48 20.06
CA PHE A 357 -5.13 0.62 20.07
C PHE A 357 -5.59 1.75 19.14
N ALA A 358 -5.06 2.96 19.34
CA ALA A 358 -5.36 4.10 18.46
C ALA A 358 -4.13 4.95 18.17
N TYR A 359 -4.14 5.64 17.02
CA TYR A 359 -3.15 6.68 16.71
C TYR A 359 -3.31 7.90 17.63
N GLU A 360 -4.56 8.22 17.99
CA GLU A 360 -4.91 9.18 19.04
C GLU A 360 -5.74 8.48 20.11
N ASP A 361 -5.16 8.22 21.28
CA ASP A 361 -5.85 7.59 22.42
C ASP A 361 -6.05 8.65 23.53
N ILE A 362 -7.31 9.01 23.78
CA ILE A 362 -7.69 10.13 24.65
C ILE A 362 -8.49 9.60 25.83
N ILE A 363 -7.99 9.79 27.04
CA ILE A 363 -8.66 9.36 28.26
C ILE A 363 -9.43 10.53 28.88
N PHE A 364 -10.75 10.39 29.01
CA PHE A 364 -11.54 11.35 29.77
C PHE A 364 -11.49 11.03 31.26
N ASN A 365 -11.20 12.05 32.06
CA ASN A 365 -11.41 12.01 33.50
C ASN A 365 -12.91 12.23 33.77
N GLU A 366 -13.43 11.62 34.82
CA GLU A 366 -14.86 11.39 35.16
C GLU A 366 -15.78 12.65 35.25
N LYS A 367 -15.32 13.83 34.84
CA LYS A 367 -16.11 15.06 34.81
C LYS A 367 -17.08 15.06 33.62
N ASN A 368 -18.25 14.45 33.82
CA ASN A 368 -19.57 14.81 33.28
C ASN A 368 -19.61 15.35 31.83
N PHE A 369 -19.27 14.53 30.83
CA PHE A 369 -19.62 14.81 29.43
C PHE A 369 -20.88 14.03 29.06
N TYR A 370 -21.96 14.72 28.73
CA TYR A 370 -23.23 14.08 28.35
C TYR A 370 -23.63 14.46 26.92
N ILE A 371 -23.93 13.46 26.09
CA ILE A 371 -24.59 13.69 24.80
C ILE A 371 -26.10 13.85 25.06
N LYS A 372 -26.61 15.08 25.10
CA LYS A 372 -28.07 15.36 25.14
C LYS A 372 -28.65 15.44 23.72
N ARG A 373 -29.72 14.68 23.47
CA ARG A 373 -30.42 14.60 22.18
C ARG A 373 -31.32 15.84 21.98
N LYS A 374 -30.78 16.96 21.47
CA LYS A 374 -31.43 17.95 20.55
C LYS A 374 -30.63 19.27 20.49
N LYS A 375 -30.36 19.72 19.24
CA LYS A 375 -29.76 21.00 18.80
C LYS A 375 -28.37 21.35 19.37
N LYS A 376 -27.36 21.38 18.48
CA LYS A 376 -25.98 21.89 18.67
C LYS A 376 -25.31 21.47 19.99
N VAL A 377 -24.40 20.51 19.92
CA VAL A 377 -23.47 20.27 21.03
C VAL A 377 -22.63 21.54 21.23
N LYS A 378 -22.91 22.31 22.29
CA LYS A 378 -21.96 23.30 22.82
C LYS A 378 -20.86 22.50 23.51
N ILE A 379 -19.78 22.29 22.77
CA ILE A 379 -18.56 21.71 23.31
C ILE A 379 -17.80 22.85 23.98
N PHE A 380 -17.92 22.95 25.30
CA PHE A 380 -16.99 23.76 26.08
C PHE A 380 -15.64 23.03 26.04
N GLN A 381 -14.64 23.68 25.42
CA GLN A 381 -13.40 23.15 24.83
C GLN A 381 -13.53 22.43 23.47
N LYS A 382 -13.97 23.21 22.46
CA LYS A 382 -13.55 23.19 21.04
C LYS A 382 -13.06 21.84 20.44
N LEU A 383 -13.85 20.76 20.57
CA LEU A 383 -13.88 19.72 19.54
C LEU A 383 -14.85 20.21 18.47
N GLU A 384 -14.39 20.59 17.28
CA GLU A 384 -15.29 20.87 16.15
C GLU A 384 -15.90 19.55 15.63
N ILE A 385 -16.88 19.02 16.36
CA ILE A 385 -17.74 17.91 15.92
C ILE A 385 -18.82 18.49 14.98
N ASN A 386 -18.40 19.19 13.91
CA ASN A 386 -19.33 19.94 13.05
C ASN A 386 -20.00 19.11 11.94
N THR A 387 -19.91 17.78 11.97
CA THR A 387 -20.55 16.92 10.95
C THR A 387 -21.32 15.69 11.46
N TYR A 388 -21.41 15.43 12.77
CA TYR A 388 -21.92 14.13 13.25
C TYR A 388 -23.38 14.07 13.69
N LEU A 389 -24.12 15.17 13.66
CA LEU A 389 -25.51 15.17 14.14
C LEU A 389 -26.54 14.59 13.15
N MET A 390 -26.16 14.15 11.95
CA MET A 390 -27.09 13.46 11.04
C MET A 390 -27.21 11.95 11.28
N PHE A 391 -26.27 11.29 11.98
CA PHE A 391 -26.31 9.82 12.13
C PHE A 391 -26.99 9.31 13.41
N PHE A 392 -27.17 10.15 14.44
CA PHE A 392 -28.01 9.80 15.60
C PHE A 392 -29.53 9.84 15.31
N LYS A 393 -29.92 10.00 14.04
CA LYS A 393 -31.32 9.89 13.61
C LYS A 393 -31.76 8.46 13.27
N PHE A 394 -30.84 7.50 13.15
CA PHE A 394 -31.18 6.14 12.69
C PHE A 394 -30.69 4.98 13.59
N ILE A 395 -30.15 5.29 14.78
CA ILE A 395 -29.95 4.29 15.83
C ILE A 395 -30.62 4.86 17.08
N PHE A 396 -31.76 4.25 17.43
CA PHE A 396 -32.82 4.66 18.37
C PHE A 396 -33.98 5.45 17.80
#